data_AF-A0A953W5U5-F1
#
_entry.id   AF-A0A953W5U5-F1
#
_cell.length_a   1.000
_cell.length_b   1.000
_cell.length_c   1.000
_cell.angle_alpha   90.00
_cell.angle_beta   90.00
_cell.angle_gamma   90.00
#
_symmetry.space_group_name_H-M   'P 1'
#
loop_
_entity.id
_entity.type
_entity.pdbx_description
1 polymer ?
#
loop_
_entity_poly.entity_id
_entity_poly.type
_entity_poly.pdbx_seq_one_letter_code
_entity_poly.pdbx_strand_id
1 'polypeptide(L)'
;MSTDEIYDDIVDAVAISQTYLVTVFLSAVIAALGMRGGQTAVVIGAMVIAPLLSPTLALALSATVGDWRLGLRALRTLGAGGALVLISTILLGLAVEIDPAVPELYNRTIVHLADIALALASGAAGVLAFNRGASASLVGVMIAVALVPPLSAAGLYLGAGDLELSVRALFLFANNLVCINIAGIVTFLLQGLPPKRWRITAAILAVWLVVLALFAAMILGRIALGIAWSG
;
A
#
# COMPACT_ATOMS: atom_id res chain seq x y z
N MET A 1 21.12 16.75 -1.38
CA MET A 1 19.94 17.07 -0.56
C MET A 1 20.33 16.82 0.88
N SER A 2 20.22 17.83 1.74
CA SER A 2 20.46 17.64 3.18
C SER A 2 19.32 16.80 3.79
N THR A 3 19.58 16.11 4.91
CA THR A 3 18.55 15.29 5.59
C THR A 3 17.32 16.11 5.99
N ASP A 4 17.49 17.41 6.24
CA ASP A 4 16.42 18.33 6.60
C ASP A 4 15.56 18.72 5.39
N GLU A 5 16.14 18.92 4.20
CA GLU A 5 15.37 19.14 2.95
C GLU A 5 14.48 17.93 2.61
N ILE A 6 15.02 16.72 2.76
CA ILE A 6 14.29 15.45 2.55
C ILE A 6 13.09 15.35 3.51
N TYR A 7 13.29 15.81 4.75
CA TYR A 7 12.26 15.78 5.77
C TYR A 7 11.12 16.76 5.45
N ASP A 8 11.45 17.99 5.08
CA ASP A 8 10.47 19.04 4.80
C ASP A 8 9.63 18.71 3.55
N ASP A 9 10.27 18.21 2.48
CA ASP A 9 9.56 17.78 1.26
C ASP A 9 8.53 16.66 1.53
N ILE A 10 8.87 15.70 2.40
CA ILE A 10 7.93 14.63 2.79
C ILE A 10 6.82 15.18 3.67
N VAL A 11 7.14 16.05 4.62
CA VAL A 11 6.14 16.63 5.55
C VAL A 11 5.07 17.40 4.78
N ASP A 12 5.48 18.21 3.80
CA ASP A 12 4.56 19.00 2.99
C ASP A 12 3.72 18.14 2.04
N ALA A 13 4.32 17.07 1.49
CA ALA A 13 3.64 16.14 0.58
C ALA A 13 2.60 15.22 1.26
N VAL A 14 2.54 15.19 2.60
CA VAL A 14 1.63 14.33 3.39
C VAL A 14 0.27 14.99 3.66
N ALA A 15 0.11 16.27 3.37
CA ALA A 15 -1.13 16.98 3.63
C ALA A 15 -2.31 16.37 2.86
N ILE A 16 -3.44 16.16 3.55
CA ILE A 16 -4.71 15.79 2.91
C ILE A 16 -5.21 17.03 2.15
N SER A 17 -4.89 17.09 0.86
CA SER A 17 -5.36 18.14 -0.03
C SER A 17 -6.60 17.68 -0.82
N GLN A 18 -7.36 18.64 -1.35
CA GLN A 18 -8.46 18.33 -2.25
C GLN A 18 -7.97 17.57 -3.49
N THR A 19 -6.83 17.98 -4.05
CA THR A 19 -6.20 17.29 -5.19
C THR A 19 -5.87 15.83 -4.86
N TYR A 20 -5.31 15.57 -3.66
CA TYR A 20 -5.07 14.21 -3.18
C TYR A 20 -6.35 13.37 -3.15
N LEU A 21 -7.42 13.89 -2.53
CA LEU A 21 -8.69 13.17 -2.42
C LEU A 21 -9.32 12.91 -3.80
N VAL A 22 -9.34 13.90 -4.69
CA VAL A 22 -9.91 13.77 -6.04
C VAL A 22 -9.14 12.74 -6.86
N THR A 23 -7.81 12.80 -6.84
CA THR A 23 -6.96 11.85 -7.60
C THR A 23 -7.07 10.42 -7.07
N VAL A 24 -7.14 10.23 -5.75
CA VAL A 24 -7.39 8.93 -5.13
C VAL A 24 -8.78 8.40 -5.51
N PHE A 25 -9.81 9.25 -5.46
CA PHE A 25 -11.17 8.87 -5.88
C PHE A 25 -11.20 8.42 -7.35
N LEU A 26 -10.64 9.23 -8.26
CA LEU A 26 -10.60 8.92 -9.68
C LEU A 26 -9.81 7.63 -9.95
N SER A 27 -8.65 7.47 -9.31
CA SER A 27 -7.86 6.23 -9.40
C SER A 27 -8.65 5.01 -8.94
N ALA A 28 -9.36 5.10 -7.82
CA ALA A 28 -10.18 4.00 -7.30
C ALA A 28 -11.27 3.58 -8.30
N VAL A 29 -11.98 4.55 -8.88
CA VAL A 29 -13.04 4.30 -9.86
C VAL A 29 -12.47 3.67 -11.14
N ILE A 30 -11.39 4.24 -11.68
CA ILE A 30 -10.77 3.73 -12.91
C ILE A 30 -10.18 2.33 -12.68
N ALA A 31 -9.51 2.10 -11.55
CA ALA A 31 -8.98 0.78 -11.19
C ALA A 31 -10.09 -0.26 -11.05
N ALA A 32 -11.18 0.10 -10.37
CA ALA A 32 -12.33 -0.79 -10.20
C ALA A 32 -12.98 -1.20 -11.53
N LEU A 33 -13.27 -0.22 -12.40
CA LEU A 33 -13.85 -0.48 -13.71
C LEU A 33 -12.88 -1.25 -14.63
N GLY A 34 -11.59 -0.92 -14.58
CA GLY A 34 -10.55 -1.62 -15.32
C GLY A 34 -10.41 -3.08 -14.89
N MET A 35 -10.41 -3.36 -13.59
CA MET A 35 -10.33 -4.72 -13.05
C MET A 35 -11.57 -5.54 -13.41
N ARG A 36 -12.76 -4.95 -13.26
CA ARG A 36 -14.01 -5.59 -13.69
C ARG A 36 -13.98 -5.96 -15.18
N GLY A 37 -13.46 -5.07 -16.03
CA GLY A 37 -13.37 -5.30 -17.47
C GLY A 37 -12.20 -6.18 -17.91
N GLY A 38 -11.37 -6.71 -17.00
CA GLY A 38 -10.15 -7.45 -17.36
C GLY A 38 -9.10 -6.61 -18.08
N GLN A 39 -9.09 -5.29 -17.88
CA GLN A 39 -8.24 -4.34 -18.60
C GLN A 39 -7.01 -3.96 -17.78
N THR A 40 -6.01 -4.85 -17.70
CA THR A 40 -4.77 -4.63 -16.95
C THR A 40 -4.09 -3.27 -17.26
N ALA A 41 -4.08 -2.83 -18.52
CA ALA A 41 -3.49 -1.53 -18.89
C ALA A 41 -4.21 -0.33 -18.24
N VAL A 42 -5.55 -0.38 -18.14
CA VAL A 42 -6.34 0.67 -17.48
C VAL A 42 -6.11 0.65 -15.97
N VAL A 43 -5.99 -0.54 -15.39
CA VAL A 43 -5.68 -0.72 -13.96
C VAL A 43 -4.30 -0.14 -13.64
N ILE A 44 -3.30 -0.37 -14.49
CA ILE A 44 -1.97 0.25 -14.35
C ILE A 44 -2.05 1.77 -14.50
N GLY A 45 -2.78 2.28 -15.50
CA GLY A 45 -2.98 3.71 -15.70
C GLY A 45 -3.61 4.39 -14.48
N ALA A 46 -4.56 3.74 -13.83
CA ALA A 46 -5.18 4.23 -12.59
C ALA A 46 -4.17 4.36 -11.44
N MET A 47 -3.24 3.42 -11.31
CA MET A 47 -2.22 3.44 -10.24
C MET A 47 -1.26 4.64 -10.39
N VAL A 48 -0.97 5.08 -11.61
CA VAL A 48 -0.11 6.24 -11.88
C VAL A 48 -0.70 7.53 -11.32
N ILE A 49 -2.03 7.61 -11.25
CA ILE A 49 -2.75 8.79 -10.80
C ILE A 49 -2.74 8.91 -9.27
N ALA A 50 -2.68 7.79 -8.54
CA ALA A 50 -2.83 7.76 -7.09
C ALA A 50 -1.54 8.21 -6.36
N PRO A 51 -1.56 9.34 -5.63
CA PRO A 51 -0.40 9.85 -4.90
C PRO A 51 -0.17 9.13 -3.55
N LEU A 52 -0.10 7.80 -3.54
CA LEU A 52 0.13 7.01 -2.31
C LEU A 52 1.60 6.90 -1.89
N LEU A 53 2.53 7.36 -2.73
CA LEU A 53 3.96 7.39 -2.42
C LEU A 53 4.24 8.21 -1.16
N SER A 54 3.84 9.48 -1.16
CA SER A 54 4.16 10.46 -0.12
C SER A 54 3.74 10.01 1.28
N PRO A 55 2.48 9.60 1.52
CA PRO A 55 2.07 9.21 2.86
C PRO A 55 2.66 7.86 3.29
N THR A 56 3.02 6.97 2.36
CA THR A 56 3.71 5.70 2.70
C THR A 56 5.18 5.94 3.07
N LEU A 57 5.89 6.77 2.31
CA LEU A 57 7.27 7.15 2.62
C LEU A 57 7.37 7.93 3.93
N ALA A 58 6.41 8.82 4.19
CA ALA A 58 6.33 9.55 5.45
C ALA A 58 6.13 8.63 6.66
N LEU A 59 5.34 7.57 6.51
CA LEU A 59 5.16 6.59 7.57
C LEU A 59 6.49 5.87 7.88
N ALA A 60 7.23 5.43 6.86
CA ALA A 60 8.55 4.82 7.03
C ALA A 60 9.60 5.81 7.57
N LEU A 61 9.61 7.05 7.08
CA LEU A 61 10.51 8.11 7.55
C LEU A 61 10.24 8.42 9.02
N SER A 62 8.97 8.60 9.40
CA SER A 62 8.55 8.91 10.78
C SER A 62 9.02 7.85 11.77
N ALA A 63 8.95 6.58 11.38
CA ALA A 63 9.45 5.46 12.17
C ALA A 63 10.99 5.49 12.28
N THR A 64 11.68 5.85 11.19
CA THR A 64 13.14 5.98 11.17
C THR A 64 13.62 7.10 12.09
N VAL A 65 13.09 8.31 11.93
CA VAL A 65 13.52 9.49 12.71
C VAL A 65 12.85 9.59 14.08
N GLY A 66 11.87 8.75 14.37
CA GLY A 66 11.14 8.73 15.64
C GLY A 66 10.17 9.91 15.82
N ASP A 67 9.63 10.47 14.73
CA ASP A 67 8.66 11.56 14.78
C ASP A 67 7.22 11.02 14.80
N TRP A 68 6.65 10.91 15.99
CA TRP A 68 5.28 10.44 16.17
C TRP A 68 4.22 11.33 15.50
N ARG A 69 4.46 12.65 15.41
CA ARG A 69 3.50 13.58 14.81
C ARG A 69 3.44 13.36 13.30
N LEU A 70 4.59 13.19 12.66
CA LEU A 70 4.68 12.83 11.24
C LEU A 70 4.02 11.48 10.98
N GLY A 71 4.29 10.47 11.82
CA GLY A 71 3.70 9.14 11.68
C GLY A 71 2.18 9.16 11.77
N LEU A 72 1.61 9.91 12.72
CA LEU A 72 0.17 10.05 12.85
C LEU A 72 -0.44 10.82 11.67
N ARG A 73 0.24 11.84 11.13
CA ARG A 73 -0.19 12.55 9.92
C ARG A 73 -0.19 11.62 8.71
N ALA A 74 0.89 10.89 8.49
CA ALA A 74 1.04 9.90 7.41
C ALA A 74 -0.06 8.82 7.48
N LEU A 75 -0.29 8.28 8.68
CA LEU A 75 -1.34 7.27 8.91
C LEU A 75 -2.74 7.83 8.66
N ARG A 76 -3.02 9.08 9.06
CA ARG A 76 -4.30 9.74 8.74
C ARG A 76 -4.48 9.95 7.25
N THR A 77 -3.44 10.35 6.53
CA THR A 77 -3.51 10.55 5.08
C THR A 77 -3.70 9.24 4.32
N LEU A 78 -2.95 8.18 4.71
CA LEU A 78 -3.16 6.82 4.20
C LEU A 78 -4.56 6.31 4.54
N GLY A 79 -5.03 6.52 5.76
CA GLY A 79 -6.34 6.10 6.22
C GLY A 79 -7.48 6.81 5.48
N ALA A 80 -7.37 8.13 5.28
CA ALA A 80 -8.36 8.91 4.53
C ALA A 80 -8.39 8.49 3.05
N GLY A 81 -7.22 8.32 2.42
CA GLY A 81 -7.13 7.85 1.03
C GLY A 81 -7.67 6.43 0.89
N GLY A 82 -7.28 5.53 1.79
CA GLY A 82 -7.72 4.14 1.78
C GLY A 82 -9.22 3.98 2.06
N ALA A 83 -9.76 4.75 3.00
CA ALA A 83 -11.20 4.80 3.25
C ALA A 83 -11.96 5.32 2.02
N LEU A 84 -11.43 6.33 1.33
CA LEU A 84 -12.02 6.84 0.10
C LEU A 84 -12.02 5.80 -1.03
N VAL A 85 -10.91 5.06 -1.21
CA VAL A 85 -10.84 3.94 -2.15
C VAL A 85 -11.90 2.89 -1.81
N LEU A 86 -11.95 2.45 -0.55
CA LEU A 86 -12.91 1.45 -0.09
C LEU A 86 -14.35 1.89 -0.30
N ILE A 87 -14.74 3.08 0.19
CA ILE A 87 -16.11 3.57 0.09
C ILE A 87 -16.52 3.69 -1.38
N SER A 88 -15.65 4.25 -2.23
CA SER A 88 -15.96 4.43 -3.66
C SER A 88 -16.14 3.10 -4.37
N THR A 89 -15.29 2.11 -4.07
CA THR A 89 -15.36 0.79 -4.71
C THR A 89 -16.45 -0.11 -4.13
N ILE A 90 -16.84 0.06 -2.87
CA ILE A 90 -18.06 -0.55 -2.30
C ILE A 90 -19.30 -0.04 -3.03
N LEU A 91 -19.42 1.28 -3.20
CA LEU A 91 -20.55 1.87 -3.92
C LEU A 91 -20.62 1.38 -5.37
N LEU A 92 -19.47 1.19 -6.03
CA LEU A 92 -19.41 0.57 -7.35
C LEU A 92 -19.79 -0.91 -7.34
N GLY A 93 -19.31 -1.68 -6.37
CA GLY A 93 -19.66 -3.10 -6.23
C GLY A 93 -21.14 -3.34 -5.94
N LEU A 94 -21.82 -2.38 -5.30
CA LEU A 94 -23.27 -2.40 -5.12
C LEU A 94 -24.03 -2.07 -6.41
N ALA A 95 -23.46 -1.23 -7.27
CA ALA A 95 -24.10 -0.75 -8.49
C ALA A 95 -23.84 -1.66 -9.70
N VAL A 96 -22.83 -2.52 -9.63
CA VAL A 96 -22.30 -3.25 -10.78
C VAL A 96 -22.05 -4.71 -10.42
N GLU A 97 -22.44 -5.62 -11.32
CA GLU A 97 -22.17 -7.04 -11.16
C GLU A 97 -20.66 -7.35 -11.26
N ILE A 98 -20.16 -8.06 -10.25
CA ILE A 98 -18.77 -8.48 -10.09
C ILE A 98 -18.70 -9.98 -10.32
N ASP A 99 -17.94 -10.38 -11.33
CA ASP A 99 -17.66 -11.79 -11.62
C ASP A 99 -16.34 -12.20 -10.95
N PRO A 100 -16.35 -13.09 -9.94
CA PRO A 100 -15.15 -13.58 -9.29
C PRO A 100 -14.21 -14.37 -10.23
N ALA A 101 -14.69 -14.84 -11.39
CA ALA A 101 -13.87 -15.57 -12.34
C ALA A 101 -12.90 -14.67 -13.14
N VAL A 102 -13.05 -13.34 -13.05
CA VAL A 102 -12.14 -12.40 -13.70
C VAL A 102 -10.75 -12.47 -13.04
N PRO A 103 -9.70 -12.91 -13.75
CA PRO A 103 -8.37 -13.11 -13.16
C PRO A 103 -7.78 -11.84 -12.55
N GLU A 104 -8.01 -10.68 -13.19
CA GLU A 104 -7.59 -9.36 -12.70
C GLU A 104 -8.12 -9.01 -11.31
N LEU A 105 -9.28 -9.54 -10.91
CA LEU A 105 -9.87 -9.37 -9.58
C LEU A 105 -9.44 -10.49 -8.63
N TYR A 106 -9.55 -11.74 -9.09
CA TYR A 106 -9.27 -12.91 -8.27
C TYR A 106 -7.82 -12.94 -7.77
N ASN A 107 -6.86 -12.61 -8.64
CA ASN A 107 -5.44 -12.54 -8.28
C ASN A 107 -5.13 -11.44 -7.25
N ARG A 108 -6.06 -10.50 -7.01
CA ARG A 108 -5.93 -9.48 -5.95
C ARG A 108 -6.43 -9.95 -4.58
N THR A 109 -6.80 -11.22 -4.47
CA THR A 109 -7.22 -11.85 -3.21
C THR A 109 -6.17 -12.81 -2.67
N ILE A 110 -5.23 -13.27 -3.51
CA ILE A 110 -4.22 -14.25 -3.13
C ILE A 110 -2.92 -13.53 -2.79
N VAL A 111 -2.29 -13.94 -1.69
CA VAL A 111 -0.95 -13.47 -1.33
C VAL A 111 0.08 -14.48 -1.82
N HIS A 112 0.91 -14.08 -2.77
CA HIS A 112 2.05 -14.85 -3.22
C HIS A 112 3.35 -14.35 -2.59
N LEU A 113 4.35 -15.23 -2.55
CA LEU A 113 5.70 -14.85 -2.12
C LEU A 113 6.31 -13.75 -3.02
N ALA A 114 5.91 -13.75 -4.31
CA ALA A 114 6.28 -12.71 -5.26
C ALA A 114 5.74 -11.33 -4.86
N ASP A 115 4.55 -11.24 -4.27
CA ASP A 115 3.96 -9.96 -3.82
C ASP A 115 4.76 -9.39 -2.64
N ILE A 116 5.18 -10.25 -1.71
CA ILE A 116 6.05 -9.85 -0.58
C ILE A 116 7.38 -9.29 -1.11
N ALA A 117 8.03 -10.02 -2.01
CA ALA A 117 9.30 -9.59 -2.61
C ALA A 117 9.15 -8.27 -3.39
N LEU A 118 8.08 -8.14 -4.16
CA LEU A 118 7.76 -6.93 -4.91
C LEU A 118 7.49 -5.74 -3.97
N ALA A 119 6.71 -5.94 -2.91
CA ALA A 119 6.40 -4.90 -1.94
C ALA A 119 7.65 -4.41 -1.18
N LEU A 120 8.53 -5.34 -0.78
CA LEU A 120 9.84 -5.00 -0.19
C LEU A 120 10.71 -4.21 -1.17
N ALA A 121 10.82 -4.68 -2.42
CA ALA A 121 11.59 -3.99 -3.46
C ALA A 121 11.04 -2.58 -3.76
N SER A 122 9.72 -2.43 -3.84
CA SER A 122 9.04 -1.15 -4.05
C SER A 122 9.28 -0.18 -2.91
N GLY A 123 9.26 -0.65 -1.65
CA GLY A 123 9.60 0.20 -0.50
C GLY A 123 11.05 0.68 -0.52
N ALA A 124 11.99 -0.22 -0.83
CA ALA A 124 13.40 0.14 -0.96
C ALA A 124 13.65 1.11 -2.12
N ALA A 125 13.07 0.84 -3.30
CA ALA A 125 13.11 1.73 -4.45
C ALA A 125 12.48 3.10 -4.13
N GLY A 126 11.37 3.08 -3.37
CA GLY A 126 10.74 4.21 -2.66
C GLY A 126 11.73 5.22 -2.15
N VAL A 127 12.48 4.75 -1.17
CA VAL A 127 13.42 5.55 -0.41
C VAL A 127 14.66 5.92 -1.22
N LEU A 128 15.17 5.01 -2.05
CA LEU A 128 16.34 5.28 -2.90
C LEU A 128 16.06 6.36 -3.95
N ALA A 129 14.90 6.31 -4.59
CA ALA A 129 14.50 7.30 -5.59
C ALA A 129 14.28 8.67 -4.95
N PHE A 130 13.62 8.68 -3.79
CA PHE A 130 13.38 9.92 -3.03
C PHE A 130 14.71 10.60 -2.67
N ASN A 131 15.66 9.86 -2.09
CA ASN A 131 16.95 10.43 -1.65
C ASN A 131 17.82 10.91 -2.82
N ARG A 132 17.67 10.32 -4.01
CA ARG A 132 18.42 10.70 -5.22
C ARG A 132 17.75 11.80 -6.04
N GLY A 133 16.61 12.36 -5.60
CA GLY A 133 15.82 13.29 -6.40
C GLY A 133 15.36 12.68 -7.74
N ALA A 134 15.27 11.35 -7.81
CA ALA A 134 14.84 10.64 -9.00
C ALA A 134 13.33 10.86 -9.20
N SER A 135 12.83 10.56 -10.40
CA SER A 135 11.43 10.78 -10.75
C SER A 135 10.49 10.05 -9.78
N ALA A 136 9.91 10.80 -8.84
CA ALA A 136 9.00 10.29 -7.82
C ALA A 136 7.75 9.61 -8.41
N SER A 137 7.45 9.87 -9.69
CA SER A 137 6.34 9.27 -10.43
C SER A 137 6.52 7.77 -10.64
N LEU A 138 7.69 7.31 -11.12
CA LEU A 138 7.94 5.90 -11.44
C LEU A 138 7.85 5.01 -10.20
N VAL A 139 8.39 5.49 -9.08
CA VAL A 139 8.35 4.76 -7.81
C VAL A 139 6.99 4.90 -7.13
N GLY A 140 6.30 6.02 -7.35
CA GLY A 140 4.93 6.21 -6.87
C GLY A 140 3.97 5.25 -7.52
N VAL A 141 4.17 4.96 -8.82
CA VAL A 141 3.47 3.88 -9.52
C VAL A 141 3.69 2.55 -8.82
N MET A 142 4.94 2.16 -8.50
CA MET A 142 5.22 0.85 -7.87
C MET A 142 4.54 0.68 -6.51
N ILE A 143 4.52 1.73 -5.67
CA ILE A 143 3.82 1.71 -4.38
C ILE A 143 2.29 1.68 -4.59
N ALA A 144 1.77 2.47 -5.53
CA ALA A 144 0.34 2.48 -5.85
C ALA A 144 -0.13 1.14 -6.43
N VAL A 145 0.68 0.47 -7.26
CA VAL A 145 0.43 -0.87 -7.82
C VAL A 145 0.22 -1.91 -6.71
N ALA A 146 0.99 -1.79 -5.62
CA ALA A 146 0.92 -2.72 -4.51
C ALA A 146 -0.27 -2.45 -3.56
N LEU A 147 -0.83 -1.23 -3.56
CA LEU A 147 -1.82 -0.80 -2.56
C LEU A 147 -3.22 -0.56 -3.13
N VAL A 148 -3.34 0.18 -4.23
CA VAL A 148 -4.66 0.56 -4.78
C VAL A 148 -5.46 -0.66 -5.25
N PRO A 149 -4.92 -1.58 -6.06
CA PRO A 149 -5.74 -2.66 -6.62
C PRO A 149 -6.27 -3.64 -5.57
N PRO A 150 -5.47 -4.13 -4.60
CA PRO A 150 -6.00 -4.97 -3.52
C PRO A 150 -7.09 -4.25 -2.71
N LEU A 151 -6.92 -2.96 -2.46
CA LEU A 151 -7.91 -2.18 -1.71
C LEU A 151 -9.20 -1.92 -2.52
N SER A 152 -9.07 -1.65 -3.81
CA SER A 152 -10.20 -1.52 -4.73
C SER A 152 -10.94 -2.85 -4.93
N ALA A 153 -10.21 -3.97 -5.04
CA ALA A 153 -10.79 -5.31 -5.12
C ALA A 153 -11.54 -5.66 -3.83
N ALA A 154 -10.95 -5.34 -2.66
CA ALA A 154 -11.61 -5.50 -1.37
C ALA A 154 -12.96 -4.78 -1.30
N GLY A 155 -13.01 -3.52 -1.75
CA GLY A 155 -14.25 -2.76 -1.76
C GLY A 155 -15.28 -3.29 -2.77
N LEU A 156 -14.84 -3.69 -3.97
CA LEU A 156 -15.72 -4.30 -4.97
C LEU A 156 -16.37 -5.60 -4.45
N TYR A 157 -15.58 -6.51 -3.89
CA TYR A 157 -16.09 -7.76 -3.32
C TYR A 157 -17.02 -7.51 -2.13
N LEU A 158 -16.69 -6.53 -1.28
CA LEU A 158 -17.55 -6.16 -0.16
C LEU A 158 -18.89 -5.60 -0.65
N GLY A 159 -18.89 -4.76 -1.69
CA GLY A 159 -20.10 -4.25 -2.34
C GLY A 159 -20.92 -5.35 -3.01
N ALA A 160 -20.27 -6.35 -3.59
CA ALA A 160 -20.90 -7.51 -4.21
C ALA A 160 -21.42 -8.54 -3.18
N GLY A 161 -21.12 -8.37 -1.89
CA GLY A 161 -21.52 -9.29 -0.82
C GLY A 161 -20.57 -10.46 -0.57
N ASP A 162 -19.43 -10.53 -1.28
CA ASP A 162 -18.41 -11.56 -1.06
C ASP A 162 -17.42 -11.12 0.03
N LEU A 163 -17.80 -11.38 1.28
CA LEU A 163 -16.99 -11.06 2.45
C LEU A 163 -15.67 -11.83 2.47
N GLU A 164 -15.65 -13.05 1.95
CA GLU A 164 -14.44 -13.87 1.96
C GLU A 164 -13.38 -13.29 1.03
N LEU A 165 -13.71 -13.05 -0.24
CA LEU A 165 -12.79 -12.44 -1.20
C LEU A 165 -12.39 -11.02 -0.80
N SER A 166 -13.31 -10.27 -0.17
CA SER A 166 -12.99 -8.94 0.36
C SER A 166 -11.92 -8.98 1.45
N VAL A 167 -12.08 -9.84 2.47
CA VAL A 167 -11.11 -10.00 3.56
C VAL A 167 -9.76 -10.48 3.03
N ARG A 168 -9.77 -11.39 2.06
CA ARG A 168 -8.58 -11.89 1.39
C ARG A 168 -7.81 -10.77 0.66
N ALA A 169 -8.52 -9.88 -0.06
CA ALA A 169 -7.91 -8.72 -0.71
C ALA A 169 -7.40 -7.65 0.29
N LEU A 170 -8.13 -7.43 1.39
CA LEU A 170 -7.66 -6.58 2.50
C LEU A 170 -6.39 -7.13 3.14
N PHE A 171 -6.28 -8.45 3.24
CA PHE A 171 -5.10 -9.11 3.76
C PHE A 171 -3.89 -8.89 2.84
N LEU A 172 -4.05 -9.00 1.52
CA LEU A 172 -3.02 -8.64 0.54
C LEU A 172 -2.59 -7.17 0.66
N PHE A 173 -3.55 -6.24 0.76
CA PHE A 173 -3.28 -4.82 0.99
C PHE A 173 -2.44 -4.60 2.26
N ALA A 174 -2.86 -5.19 3.38
CA ALA A 174 -2.18 -5.04 4.67
C ALA A 174 -0.75 -5.61 4.61
N ASN A 175 -0.58 -6.79 4.01
CA ASN A 175 0.73 -7.41 3.82
C ASN A 175 1.67 -6.53 3.02
N ASN A 176 1.19 -5.96 1.90
CA ASN A 176 1.99 -5.07 1.07
C ASN A 176 2.38 -3.79 1.82
N LEU A 177 1.45 -3.19 2.56
CA LEU A 177 1.72 -2.00 3.35
C LEU A 177 2.80 -2.26 4.43
N VAL A 178 2.73 -3.40 5.13
CA VAL A 178 3.74 -3.83 6.11
C VAL A 178 5.11 -3.99 5.44
N CYS A 179 5.18 -4.72 4.32
CA CYS A 179 6.42 -4.95 3.59
C CYS A 179 7.07 -3.64 3.11
N ILE A 180 6.28 -2.75 2.49
CA ILE A 180 6.77 -1.46 2.01
C ILE A 180 7.32 -0.62 3.17
N ASN A 181 6.64 -0.61 4.33
CA ASN A 181 7.12 0.13 5.50
C ASN A 181 8.42 -0.44 6.08
N ILE A 182 8.53 -1.75 6.23
CA ILE A 182 9.76 -2.40 6.72
C ILE A 182 10.93 -2.08 5.78
N ALA A 183 10.75 -2.29 4.48
CA ALA A 183 11.77 -2.00 3.49
C ALA A 183 12.15 -0.52 3.49
N GLY A 184 11.15 0.37 3.63
CA GLY A 184 11.39 1.80 3.73
C GLY A 184 12.27 2.16 4.93
N ILE A 185 11.91 1.69 6.13
CA ILE A 185 12.68 1.93 7.36
C ILE A 185 14.11 1.41 7.23
N VAL A 186 14.28 0.16 6.79
CA VAL A 186 15.60 -0.46 6.61
C VAL A 186 16.43 0.34 5.61
N THR A 187 15.83 0.78 4.50
CA THR A 187 16.54 1.52 3.45
C THR A 187 16.92 2.92 3.90
N PHE A 188 16.09 3.61 4.70
CA PHE A 188 16.48 4.89 5.30
C PHE A 188 17.66 4.72 6.27
N LEU A 189 17.64 3.67 7.11
CA LEU A 189 18.75 3.37 8.02
C LEU A 189 20.05 3.05 7.26
N LEU A 190 19.97 2.27 6.18
CA LEU A 190 21.13 1.94 5.34
C LEU A 190 21.71 3.16 4.61
N GLN A 191 20.87 4.15 4.30
CA GLN A 191 21.32 5.42 3.72
C GLN A 191 21.89 6.39 4.76
N GLY A 192 22.01 5.97 6.02
CA GLY A 192 22.66 6.74 7.07
C GLY A 192 21.79 7.83 7.67
N LEU A 193 20.45 7.79 7.51
CA LEU A 193 19.58 8.68 8.27
C LEU A 193 19.68 8.34 9.77
N PRO A 194 20.21 9.24 10.61
CA PRO A 194 20.42 8.93 12.02
C PRO A 194 19.07 8.92 12.74
N PRO A 195 18.68 7.82 13.40
CA PRO A 195 17.47 7.79 14.19
C PRO A 195 17.64 8.69 15.42
N LYS A 196 16.73 9.66 15.63
CA LYS A 196 16.79 10.55 16.80
C LYS A 196 16.71 9.77 18.11
N ARG A 197 15.99 8.63 18.11
CA ARG A 197 15.85 7.72 19.26
C ARG A 197 15.84 6.27 18.79
N TRP A 198 17.02 5.65 18.75
CA TRP A 198 17.19 4.25 18.32
C TRP A 198 16.18 3.28 18.94
N ARG A 199 15.90 3.42 20.25
CA ARG A 199 14.94 2.57 20.96
C ARG A 199 13.53 2.61 20.36
N ILE A 200 13.07 3.78 19.91
CA ILE A 200 11.74 3.94 19.31
C ILE A 200 11.73 3.34 17.91
N THR A 201 12.74 3.66 17.09
CA THR A 201 12.90 3.11 15.74
C THR A 201 12.94 1.58 15.77
N ALA A 202 13.75 1.01 16.68
CA ALA A 202 13.85 -0.44 16.86
C ALA A 202 12.53 -1.08 17.33
N ALA A 203 11.80 -0.41 18.24
CA ALA A 203 10.49 -0.90 18.69
C ALA A 203 9.45 -0.90 17.56
N ILE A 204 9.37 0.18 16.76
CA ILE A 204 8.45 0.26 15.63
C ILE A 204 8.80 -0.80 14.57
N LEU A 205 10.09 -0.94 14.24
CA LEU A 205 10.55 -1.97 13.31
C LEU A 205 10.23 -3.37 13.82
N ALA A 206 10.43 -3.64 15.11
CA ALA A 206 10.07 -4.92 15.73
C ALA A 206 8.56 -5.21 15.63
N VAL A 207 7.70 -4.20 15.86
CA VAL A 207 6.25 -4.35 15.69
C VAL A 207 5.92 -4.74 14.25
N TRP A 208 6.47 -4.04 13.25
CA TRP A 208 6.23 -4.38 11.85
C TRP A 208 6.73 -5.79 11.49
N LEU A 209 7.92 -6.18 11.98
CA LEU A 209 8.48 -7.51 11.76
C LEU A 209 7.62 -8.61 12.41
N VAL A 210 7.10 -8.37 13.62
CA VAL A 210 6.17 -9.29 14.29
C VAL A 210 4.87 -9.41 13.48
N VAL A 211 4.30 -8.30 13.02
CA VAL A 211 3.10 -8.33 12.16
C VAL A 211 3.37 -9.11 10.87
N LEU A 212 4.51 -8.87 10.21
CA LEU A 212 4.90 -9.62 9.02
C LEU A 212 5.08 -11.11 9.31
N ALA A 213 5.71 -11.46 10.44
CA ALA A 213 5.88 -12.86 10.85
C ALA A 213 4.54 -13.54 11.13
N LEU A 214 3.58 -12.84 11.75
CA LEU A 214 2.22 -13.34 11.95
C LEU A 214 1.50 -13.55 10.61
N PHE A 215 1.63 -12.61 9.66
CA PHE A 215 1.05 -12.76 8.32
C PHE A 215 1.68 -13.94 7.56
N ALA A 216 3.01 -14.05 7.58
CA ALA A 216 3.72 -15.17 6.98
C ALA A 216 3.32 -16.51 7.62
N ALA A 217 3.17 -16.56 8.95
CA ALA A 217 2.71 -17.74 9.67
C ALA A 217 1.28 -18.13 9.30
N MET A 218 0.37 -17.17 9.12
CA MET A 218 -0.99 -17.44 8.63
C MET A 218 -1.00 -17.96 7.20
N ILE A 219 -0.16 -17.41 6.32
CA ILE A 219 -0.01 -17.87 4.93
C ILE A 219 0.53 -19.30 4.92
N LEU A 220 1.62 -19.57 5.65
CA LEU A 220 2.25 -20.89 5.77
C LEU A 220 1.30 -21.91 6.40
N GLY A 221 0.57 -21.52 7.45
CA GLY A 221 -0.42 -22.37 8.10
C GLY A 221 -1.55 -22.78 7.16
N ARG A 222 -2.03 -21.84 6.32
CA ARG A 222 -3.04 -22.14 5.30
C ARG A 222 -2.50 -23.09 4.22
N ILE A 223 -1.28 -22.87 3.75
CA ILE A 223 -0.62 -23.76 2.78
C ILE A 223 -0.43 -25.15 3.36
N ALA A 224 0.04 -25.26 4.61
CA ALA A 224 0.32 -26.53 5.28
C ALA A 224 -0.96 -27.34 5.58
N LEU A 225 -2.07 -26.67 5.84
CA LEU A 225 -3.39 -27.30 6.06
C LEU A 225 -4.05 -27.78 4.74
N GLY A 226 -3.39 -27.62 3.59
CA GLY A 226 -3.98 -27.97 2.30
C GLY A 226 -5.16 -27.08 1.89
N ILE A 227 -5.40 -25.98 2.64
CA ILE A 227 -6.28 -24.88 2.24
C ILE A 227 -5.48 -23.99 1.29
N ALA A 228 -4.89 -24.62 0.27
CA ALA A 228 -4.36 -23.91 -0.87
C ALA A 228 -5.50 -23.09 -1.45
N TRP A 229 -5.17 -21.91 -1.96
CA TRP A 229 -6.09 -21.06 -2.69
C TRP A 229 -6.41 -21.73 -4.03
N SER A 230 -7.05 -22.90 -3.99
CA SER A 230 -7.51 -23.67 -5.13
C SER A 230 -8.96 -23.27 -5.38
N GLY A 231 -9.12 -22.17 -6.10
CA GLY A 231 -10.18 -22.00 -7.08
C GLY A 231 -9.51 -21.96 -8.44
#